data_AF-A0A9Q9V0S4-F1
#
_entry.id   AF-A0A9Q9V0S4-F1
#
_cell.length_a   1.000
_cell.length_b   1.000
_cell.length_c   1.000
_cell.angle_alpha   90.00
_cell.angle_beta   90.00
_cell.angle_gamma   90.00
#
_symmetry.space_group_name_H-M   'P 1'
#
loop_
_entity.id
_entity.type
_entity.pdbx_description
1 polymer ?
#
loop_
_entity_poly.entity_id
_entity_poly.type
_entity_poly.pdbx_seq_one_letter_code
_entity_poly.pdbx_strand_id
1 'polypeptide(L)'
;MVGTLNELVQLRDSGFGRPRPRHGLRLLYWFANECVSFENNSMLSECDPAEGDFGFHYFQNRYDQYGNKLLPDEEFPYYVVGNLNSPGAEDLHDYVSEDKYTDEHNSNTDRIIVSLDEEWFHRVYVTQHHDRSNYDPNATHRISRGLLMIIRRMSLYEFLVEMGYYSYIEYVPPMPVINYRPQTTNTVSSDFTAVTQSVGPPAHNEPPAAQNNDTIIQLDDDTPMQGPSENLPKKKGFFERFCTIL
;
A
#
# COMPACT_ATOMS: atom_id res chain seq x y z
N MET A 1 -16.62 -10.69 -11.82
CA MET A 1 -16.07 -9.37 -12.18
C MET A 1 -15.07 -8.98 -11.10
N VAL A 2 -13.86 -8.55 -11.49
CA VAL A 2 -12.81 -8.17 -10.52
C VAL A 2 -13.20 -6.84 -9.86
N GLY A 3 -13.28 -6.83 -8.52
CA GLY A 3 -13.61 -5.62 -7.74
C GLY A 3 -12.49 -4.59 -7.81
N THR A 4 -12.83 -3.30 -7.77
CA THR A 4 -11.85 -2.20 -7.76
C THR A 4 -11.70 -1.63 -6.35
N LEU A 5 -10.47 -1.56 -5.86
CA LEU A 5 -10.10 -0.91 -4.61
C LEU A 5 -9.76 0.55 -4.92
N ASN A 6 -10.49 1.47 -4.29
CA ASN A 6 -10.35 2.90 -4.45
C ASN A 6 -9.76 3.59 -3.22
N GLU A 7 -9.95 3.00 -2.05
CA GLU A 7 -9.60 3.58 -0.76
C GLU A 7 -8.66 2.67 0.05
N LEU A 8 -7.85 3.27 0.92
CA LEU A 8 -6.92 2.55 1.81
C LEU A 8 -7.62 1.49 2.66
N VAL A 9 -8.80 1.79 3.18
CA VAL A 9 -9.61 0.83 3.96
C VAL A 9 -9.94 -0.42 3.15
N GLN A 10 -10.26 -0.27 1.86
CA GLN A 10 -10.58 -1.41 1.00
C GLN A 10 -9.36 -2.29 0.73
N LEU A 11 -8.18 -1.67 0.56
CA LEU A 11 -6.91 -2.38 0.44
C LEU A 11 -6.54 -3.12 1.73
N ARG A 12 -6.70 -2.47 2.87
CA ARG A 12 -6.45 -3.07 4.19
C ARG A 12 -7.34 -4.29 4.42
N ASP A 13 -8.63 -4.14 4.12
CA ASP A 13 -9.66 -5.15 4.38
C ASP A 13 -9.59 -6.30 3.36
N SER A 14 -8.96 -6.10 2.19
CA SER A 14 -8.68 -7.19 1.24
C SER A 14 -7.58 -8.15 1.73
N GLY A 15 -6.80 -7.76 2.74
CA GLY A 15 -5.72 -8.57 3.31
C GLY A 15 -4.49 -8.74 2.39
N PHE A 16 -4.40 -7.98 1.30
CA PHE A 16 -3.27 -8.05 0.38
C PHE A 16 -1.95 -7.71 1.10
N GLY A 17 -0.90 -8.50 0.86
CA GLY A 17 0.39 -8.34 1.53
C GLY A 17 0.35 -8.49 3.05
N ARG A 18 -0.68 -9.14 3.60
CA ARG A 18 -0.84 -9.40 5.05
C ARG A 18 -1.17 -10.87 5.32
N PRO A 19 -0.79 -11.41 6.49
CA PRO A 19 0.00 -10.77 7.55
C PRO A 19 1.49 -10.63 7.16
N ARG A 20 2.28 -9.90 7.98
CA ARG A 20 3.74 -10.03 7.96
C ARG A 20 4.10 -11.53 8.07
N PRO A 21 5.10 -12.05 7.34
CA PRO A 21 6.11 -11.38 6.50
C PRO A 21 5.78 -11.22 5.02
N ARG A 22 4.51 -11.25 4.61
CA ARG A 22 4.15 -11.03 3.21
C ARG A 22 4.65 -9.69 2.69
N HIS A 23 5.27 -9.69 1.51
CA HIS A 23 5.92 -8.51 0.94
C HIS A 23 4.97 -7.63 0.12
N GLY A 24 3.77 -8.09 -0.17
CA GLY A 24 2.84 -7.44 -1.11
C GLY A 24 2.61 -5.95 -0.87
N LEU A 25 2.47 -5.53 0.39
CA LEU A 25 2.29 -4.10 0.70
C LEU A 25 3.54 -3.29 0.35
N ARG A 26 4.73 -3.79 0.71
CA ARG A 26 5.99 -3.12 0.36
C ARG A 26 6.20 -3.08 -1.15
N LEU A 27 5.81 -4.15 -1.86
CA LEU A 27 5.82 -4.20 -3.33
C LEU A 27 4.87 -3.16 -3.94
N LEU A 28 3.65 -3.01 -3.42
CA LEU A 28 2.68 -2.02 -3.91
C LEU A 28 3.12 -0.58 -3.64
N TYR A 29 3.73 -0.34 -2.48
CA TYR A 29 4.35 0.94 -2.17
C TYR A 29 5.47 1.27 -3.16
N TRP A 30 6.38 0.32 -3.39
CA TRP A 30 7.44 0.48 -4.39
C TRP A 30 6.86 0.78 -5.77
N PHE A 31 5.88 0.00 -6.22
CA PHE A 31 5.25 0.19 -7.54
C PHE A 31 4.66 1.60 -7.69
N ALA A 32 3.91 2.09 -6.69
CA ALA A 32 3.29 3.41 -6.72
C ALA A 32 4.28 4.59 -6.70
N ASN A 33 5.47 4.39 -6.13
CA ASN A 33 6.48 5.45 -5.96
C ASN A 33 7.55 5.45 -7.05
N GLU A 34 7.97 4.27 -7.51
CA GLU A 34 9.16 4.10 -8.35
C GLU A 34 8.85 3.64 -9.77
N CYS A 35 7.77 2.90 -10.00
CA CYS A 35 7.47 2.25 -11.30
C CYS A 35 6.32 2.96 -12.04
N VAL A 36 5.56 3.82 -11.37
CA VAL A 36 4.46 4.58 -11.98
C VAL A 36 4.73 6.07 -11.87
N SER A 37 4.47 6.84 -12.93
CA SER A 37 4.28 8.29 -12.87
C SER A 37 2.88 8.67 -13.34
N PHE A 38 2.44 9.88 -12.98
CA PHE A 38 1.09 10.35 -13.23
C PHE A 38 1.12 11.62 -14.09
N GLU A 39 0.73 11.49 -15.35
CA GLU A 39 0.55 12.62 -16.26
C GLU A 39 -0.92 12.76 -16.66
N ASN A 40 -1.51 13.93 -16.43
CA ASN A 40 -2.91 14.22 -16.71
C ASN A 40 -3.85 13.17 -16.07
N ASN A 41 -4.58 12.40 -16.88
CA ASN A 41 -5.49 11.32 -16.47
C ASN A 41 -4.89 9.92 -16.66
N SER A 42 -3.62 9.84 -17.01
CA SER A 42 -2.95 8.60 -17.37
C SER A 42 -1.98 8.14 -16.26
N MET A 43 -1.48 6.92 -16.41
CA MET A 43 -0.42 6.32 -15.59
C MET A 43 0.68 5.88 -16.55
N LEU A 44 1.86 6.46 -16.41
CA LEU A 44 3.05 6.14 -17.21
C LEU A 44 3.93 5.15 -16.45
N SER A 45 4.59 4.28 -17.19
CA SER A 45 5.54 3.30 -16.68
C SER A 45 6.93 3.94 -16.61
N GLU A 46 7.53 3.95 -15.43
CA GLU A 46 8.93 4.35 -15.19
C GLU A 46 9.88 3.14 -15.16
N CYS A 47 9.31 1.97 -15.42
CA CYS A 47 9.94 0.66 -15.50
C CYS A 47 9.62 0.07 -16.89
N ASP A 48 10.37 -0.93 -17.35
CA ASP A 48 10.07 -1.66 -18.58
C ASP A 48 9.62 -3.11 -18.27
N PRO A 49 8.30 -3.34 -18.08
CA PRO A 49 7.78 -4.69 -17.85
C PRO A 49 8.03 -5.67 -18.99
N ALA A 50 8.18 -5.18 -20.22
CA ALA A 50 8.39 -6.02 -21.40
C ALA A 50 9.83 -6.54 -21.48
N GLU A 51 10.80 -5.72 -21.08
CA GLU A 51 12.21 -6.10 -20.97
C GLU A 51 12.55 -6.81 -19.65
N GLY A 52 11.61 -6.85 -18.70
CA GLY A 52 11.69 -7.66 -17.49
C GLY A 52 12.33 -6.97 -16.29
N ASP A 53 12.34 -5.63 -16.28
CA ASP A 53 12.80 -4.83 -15.16
C ASP A 53 12.22 -5.33 -13.83
N PHE A 54 13.00 -5.34 -12.76
CA PHE A 54 12.55 -5.70 -11.40
C PHE A 54 11.90 -7.10 -11.28
N GLY A 55 12.12 -7.98 -12.26
CA GLY A 55 11.51 -9.31 -12.32
C GLY A 55 10.12 -9.36 -12.92
N PHE A 56 9.72 -8.32 -13.67
CA PHE A 56 8.55 -8.40 -14.54
C PHE A 56 8.70 -9.52 -15.56
N HIS A 57 7.58 -10.13 -15.92
CA HIS A 57 7.50 -11.10 -17.02
C HIS A 57 6.07 -11.16 -17.55
N TYR A 58 5.92 -11.68 -18.76
CA TYR A 58 4.62 -11.83 -19.40
C TYR A 58 3.66 -12.66 -18.54
N PHE A 59 2.47 -12.12 -18.28
CA PHE A 59 1.37 -12.78 -17.59
C PHE A 59 0.39 -13.35 -18.61
N GLN A 60 0.43 -14.66 -18.79
CA GLN A 60 -0.53 -15.34 -19.64
C GLN A 60 -1.87 -15.51 -18.90
N ASN A 61 -2.85 -14.65 -19.21
CA ASN A 61 -4.22 -14.70 -18.68
C ASN A 61 -5.02 -15.88 -19.27
N ARG A 62 -4.58 -17.10 -18.95
CA ARG A 62 -5.16 -18.35 -19.44
C ARG A 62 -6.47 -18.69 -18.76
N TYR A 63 -7.26 -19.53 -19.42
CA TYR A 63 -8.42 -20.17 -18.82
C TYR A 63 -7.99 -21.17 -17.74
N ASP A 64 -8.70 -21.17 -16.62
CA ASP A 64 -8.62 -22.20 -15.60
C ASP A 64 -9.36 -23.48 -16.04
N GLN A 65 -9.32 -24.50 -15.19
CA GLN A 65 -10.00 -25.78 -15.42
C GLN A 65 -11.54 -25.67 -15.55
N TYR A 66 -12.11 -24.55 -15.13
CA TYR A 66 -13.55 -24.25 -15.18
C TYR A 66 -13.91 -23.33 -16.35
N GLY A 67 -12.95 -22.98 -17.21
CA GLY A 67 -13.16 -22.10 -18.36
C GLY A 67 -13.25 -20.62 -18.00
N ASN A 68 -12.76 -20.20 -16.84
CA ASN A 68 -12.72 -18.80 -16.41
C ASN A 68 -11.30 -18.22 -16.51
N LYS A 69 -11.19 -16.93 -16.81
CA LYS A 69 -9.93 -16.18 -16.72
C LYS A 69 -9.85 -15.43 -15.40
N LEU A 70 -8.62 -15.22 -14.90
CA LEU A 70 -8.37 -14.42 -13.71
C LEU A 70 -8.77 -12.95 -13.95
N LEU A 71 -8.31 -12.41 -15.08
CA LEU A 71 -8.53 -11.02 -15.46
C LEU A 71 -9.44 -10.93 -16.70
N PRO A 72 -10.10 -9.79 -16.93
CA PRO A 72 -10.78 -9.52 -18.19
C PRO A 72 -9.83 -9.60 -19.39
N ASP A 73 -10.39 -9.92 -20.55
CA ASP A 73 -9.69 -9.74 -21.81
C ASP A 73 -9.55 -8.25 -22.12
N GLU A 74 -8.33 -7.84 -22.45
CA GLU A 74 -7.98 -6.48 -22.84
C GLU A 74 -7.23 -6.54 -24.18
N GLU A 75 -7.18 -5.39 -24.85
CA GLU A 75 -6.43 -5.23 -26.10
C GLU A 75 -4.91 -5.39 -25.89
N PHE A 76 -4.43 -5.02 -24.69
CA PHE A 76 -3.02 -4.93 -24.37
C PHE A 76 -2.53 -6.09 -23.51
N PRO A 77 -1.25 -6.50 -23.67
CA PRO A 77 -0.67 -7.59 -22.90
C PRO A 77 -0.63 -7.29 -21.40
N TYR A 78 -0.60 -8.37 -20.62
CA TYR A 78 -0.40 -8.31 -19.19
C TYR A 78 1.03 -8.72 -18.83
N TYR A 79 1.60 -8.04 -17.84
CA TYR A 79 2.87 -8.38 -17.21
C TYR A 79 2.69 -8.49 -15.70
N VAL A 80 3.50 -9.30 -15.04
CA VAL A 80 3.42 -9.54 -13.60
C VAL A 80 4.77 -9.40 -12.93
N VAL A 81 4.77 -8.77 -11.74
CA VAL A 81 5.94 -8.62 -10.85
C VAL A 81 5.61 -9.11 -9.44
N GLY A 82 6.65 -9.27 -8.63
CA GLY A 82 6.54 -9.62 -7.22
C GLY A 82 6.98 -11.03 -6.89
N ASN A 83 7.36 -11.85 -7.86
CA ASN A 83 8.09 -13.07 -7.53
C ASN A 83 9.54 -12.72 -7.21
N LEU A 84 9.89 -12.74 -5.92
CA LEU A 84 11.24 -12.41 -5.46
C LEU A 84 12.32 -13.39 -5.96
N ASN A 85 11.92 -14.52 -6.57
CA ASN A 85 12.83 -15.49 -7.18
C ASN A 85 12.92 -15.37 -8.71
N SER A 86 12.24 -14.40 -9.32
CA SER A 86 12.39 -14.13 -10.76
C SER A 86 13.74 -13.47 -11.05
N PRO A 87 14.37 -13.75 -12.21
CA PRO A 87 15.51 -12.97 -12.70
C PRO A 87 15.15 -11.47 -12.75
N GLY A 88 16.05 -10.60 -12.29
CA GLY A 88 15.82 -9.16 -12.21
C GLY A 88 15.11 -8.70 -10.93
N ALA A 89 14.57 -9.62 -10.12
CA ALA A 89 13.93 -9.24 -8.85
C ALA A 89 14.93 -8.73 -7.80
N GLU A 90 16.22 -8.98 -7.99
CA GLU A 90 17.32 -8.42 -7.19
C GLU A 90 17.46 -6.89 -7.33
N ASP A 91 16.89 -6.28 -8.37
CA ASP A 91 16.89 -4.84 -8.57
C ASP A 91 15.74 -4.14 -7.81
N LEU A 92 14.80 -4.90 -7.23
CA LEU A 92 13.80 -4.35 -6.32
C LEU A 92 14.49 -3.76 -5.09
N HIS A 93 13.96 -2.64 -4.60
CA HIS A 93 14.47 -2.03 -3.37
C HIS A 93 14.53 -3.05 -2.21
N ASP A 94 15.60 -3.00 -1.41
CA ASP A 94 15.86 -3.95 -0.31
C ASP A 94 14.67 -4.11 0.64
N TYR A 95 13.94 -3.02 0.92
CA TYR A 95 12.77 -3.08 1.80
C TYR A 95 11.69 -4.02 1.24
N VAL A 96 11.55 -4.18 -0.07
CA VAL A 96 10.56 -5.08 -0.68
C VAL A 96 10.91 -6.54 -0.40
N SER A 97 12.20 -6.88 -0.39
CA SER A 97 12.69 -8.25 -0.22
C SER A 97 13.22 -8.57 1.19
N GLU A 98 13.08 -7.64 2.14
CA GLU A 98 13.63 -7.75 3.50
C GLU A 98 13.30 -9.08 4.19
N ASP A 99 12.06 -9.55 4.07
CA ASP A 99 11.61 -10.82 4.68
C ASP A 99 11.58 -12.01 3.69
N LYS A 100 12.23 -11.90 2.51
CA LYS A 100 12.20 -12.91 1.41
C LYS A 100 12.50 -14.34 1.85
N TYR A 101 13.42 -14.50 2.80
CA TYR A 101 13.92 -15.81 3.24
C TYR A 101 13.11 -16.44 4.36
N THR A 102 11.97 -15.83 4.70
CA THR A 102 11.00 -16.42 5.61
C THR A 102 9.95 -17.14 4.77
N ASP A 103 9.94 -18.48 4.78
CA ASP A 103 8.82 -19.24 4.18
C ASP A 103 7.55 -19.16 5.08
N GLU A 104 7.62 -18.41 6.18
CA GLU A 104 6.50 -18.11 7.05
C GLU A 104 5.40 -17.34 6.32
N HIS A 105 4.15 -17.77 6.51
CA HIS A 105 2.94 -17.17 5.92
C HIS A 105 3.02 -16.95 4.39
N ASN A 106 3.80 -17.76 3.67
CA ASN A 106 3.99 -17.65 2.22
C ASN A 106 4.44 -16.23 1.80
N SER A 107 5.49 -15.69 2.46
CA SER A 107 5.96 -14.31 2.31
C SER A 107 6.06 -13.79 0.87
N ASN A 108 6.47 -14.66 -0.07
CA ASN A 108 6.66 -14.36 -1.49
C ASN A 108 5.41 -14.64 -2.35
N THR A 109 4.19 -14.62 -1.81
CA THR A 109 2.96 -14.96 -2.57
C THR A 109 2.39 -13.82 -3.41
N ASP A 110 2.54 -12.58 -2.96
CA ASP A 110 1.86 -11.41 -3.53
C ASP A 110 2.42 -10.95 -4.87
N ARG A 111 1.54 -10.51 -5.77
CA ARG A 111 1.87 -10.12 -7.14
C ARG A 111 1.13 -8.85 -7.54
N ILE A 112 1.76 -8.06 -8.41
CA ILE A 112 1.11 -6.97 -9.13
C ILE A 112 1.07 -7.37 -10.60
N ILE A 113 -0.11 -7.31 -11.20
CA ILE A 113 -0.31 -7.55 -12.64
C ILE A 113 -0.70 -6.22 -13.28
N VAL A 114 -0.04 -5.86 -14.37
CA VAL A 114 -0.27 -4.62 -15.10
C VAL A 114 -0.65 -4.92 -16.55
N SER A 115 -1.62 -4.19 -17.09
CA SER A 115 -1.88 -4.12 -18.53
C SER A 115 -1.10 -2.92 -19.08
N LEU A 116 -0.29 -3.16 -20.11
CA LEU A 116 0.67 -2.18 -20.63
C LEU A 116 0.45 -1.94 -22.13
N ASP A 117 0.20 -0.70 -22.50
CA ASP A 117 0.17 -0.21 -23.88
C ASP A 117 1.35 0.74 -24.09
N GLU A 118 2.38 0.29 -24.83
CA GLU A 118 3.66 0.98 -24.90
C GLU A 118 4.21 1.30 -23.49
N GLU A 119 4.18 2.58 -23.08
CA GLU A 119 4.63 3.05 -21.77
C GLU A 119 3.46 3.37 -20.82
N TRP A 120 2.21 3.02 -21.16
CA TRP A 120 1.01 3.40 -20.42
C TRP A 120 0.41 2.21 -19.67
N PHE A 121 0.26 2.36 -18.35
CA PHE A 121 -0.51 1.41 -17.56
C PHE A 121 -2.02 1.65 -17.71
N HIS A 122 -2.69 0.76 -18.43
CA HIS A 122 -4.14 0.81 -18.59
C HIS A 122 -4.86 0.30 -17.33
N ARG A 123 -4.35 -0.79 -16.74
CA ARG A 123 -4.91 -1.42 -15.54
C ARG A 123 -3.82 -1.97 -14.64
N VAL A 124 -4.07 -1.86 -13.33
CA VAL A 124 -3.20 -2.41 -12.29
C VAL A 124 -4.06 -3.31 -11.41
N TYR A 125 -3.57 -4.51 -11.13
CA TYR A 125 -4.20 -5.50 -10.29
C TYR A 125 -3.23 -5.98 -9.22
N VAL A 126 -3.75 -6.29 -8.06
CA VAL A 126 -3.05 -7.03 -7.01
C VAL A 126 -3.66 -8.42 -6.89
N THR A 127 -2.84 -9.42 -6.58
CA THR A 127 -3.29 -10.79 -6.35
C THR A 127 -2.27 -11.53 -5.50
N GLN A 128 -2.64 -12.72 -5.05
CA GLN A 128 -1.71 -13.70 -4.47
C GLN A 128 -1.70 -14.98 -5.33
N HIS A 129 -0.64 -15.78 -5.20
CA HIS A 129 -0.55 -17.08 -5.85
C HIS A 129 -0.56 -18.21 -4.81
N HIS A 130 -1.23 -19.32 -5.13
CA HIS A 130 -1.19 -20.53 -4.31
C HIS A 130 -0.02 -21.44 -4.68
N ASP A 131 0.33 -21.47 -5.96
CA ASP A 131 1.51 -22.15 -6.50
C ASP A 131 2.06 -21.39 -7.72
N ARG A 132 3.05 -21.97 -8.43
CA ARG A 132 3.70 -21.35 -9.60
C ARG A 132 2.75 -20.95 -10.74
N SER A 133 1.48 -21.32 -10.67
CA SER A 133 0.56 -21.29 -11.81
C SER A 133 -0.86 -20.85 -11.47
N ASN A 134 -1.25 -20.94 -10.20
CA ASN A 134 -2.61 -20.70 -9.75
C ASN A 134 -2.68 -19.42 -8.90
N TYR A 135 -3.41 -18.45 -9.43
CA TYR A 135 -3.72 -17.20 -8.76
C TYR A 135 -5.08 -17.29 -8.08
N ASP A 136 -5.28 -16.53 -7.02
CA ASP A 136 -6.52 -16.52 -6.26
C ASP A 136 -7.50 -15.46 -6.80
N PRO A 137 -8.62 -15.84 -7.45
CA PRO A 137 -9.59 -14.88 -7.95
C PRO A 137 -10.27 -14.07 -6.84
N ASN A 138 -10.38 -14.61 -5.62
CA ASN A 138 -11.02 -13.93 -4.50
C ASN A 138 -10.12 -12.89 -3.84
N ALA A 139 -8.80 -13.06 -3.95
CA ALA A 139 -7.81 -12.09 -3.52
C ALA A 139 -7.27 -11.23 -4.69
N THR A 140 -7.90 -11.33 -5.87
CA THR A 140 -7.56 -10.50 -7.03
C THR A 140 -8.43 -9.27 -7.05
N HIS A 141 -7.79 -8.10 -7.05
CA HIS A 141 -8.49 -6.82 -7.12
C HIS A 141 -7.79 -5.86 -8.06
N ARG A 142 -8.57 -5.05 -8.75
CA ARG A 142 -8.06 -3.90 -9.50
C ARG A 142 -7.72 -2.79 -8.52
N ILE A 143 -6.57 -2.15 -8.69
CA ILE A 143 -6.20 -0.94 -7.95
C ILE A 143 -6.57 0.27 -8.80
N SER A 144 -7.26 1.24 -8.19
CA SER A 144 -7.59 2.48 -8.88
C SER A 144 -6.36 3.40 -8.96
N ARG A 145 -6.35 4.27 -9.99
CA ARG A 145 -5.37 5.35 -10.10
C ARG A 145 -5.33 6.22 -8.85
N GLY A 146 -6.51 6.56 -8.31
CA GLY A 146 -6.64 7.38 -7.10
C GLY A 146 -5.98 6.74 -5.89
N LEU A 147 -6.13 5.42 -5.72
CA LEU A 147 -5.50 4.69 -4.63
C LEU A 147 -3.96 4.70 -4.74
N LEU A 148 -3.40 4.49 -5.93
CA LEU A 148 -1.95 4.60 -6.15
C LEU A 148 -1.43 6.01 -5.83
N MET A 149 -2.18 7.06 -6.21
CA MET A 149 -1.83 8.44 -5.88
C MET A 149 -1.87 8.72 -4.36
N ILE A 150 -2.80 8.11 -3.63
CA ILE A 150 -2.85 8.20 -2.17
C ILE A 150 -1.61 7.54 -1.57
N ILE A 151 -1.28 6.31 -2.00
CA ILE A 151 -0.11 5.56 -1.50
C ILE A 151 1.19 6.34 -1.73
N ARG A 152 1.37 6.92 -2.92
CA ARG A 152 2.57 7.72 -3.27
C ARG A 152 2.77 8.95 -2.36
N ARG A 153 1.71 9.45 -1.72
CA ARG A 153 1.78 10.62 -0.82
C ARG A 153 2.11 10.26 0.63
N MET A 154 2.19 8.98 0.94
CA MET A 154 2.53 8.48 2.27
C MET A 154 4.01 8.11 2.32
N SER A 155 4.62 8.16 3.51
CA SER A 155 5.86 7.42 3.73
C SER A 155 5.59 5.91 3.81
N LEU A 156 6.61 5.08 3.55
CA LEU A 156 6.51 3.63 3.67
C LEU A 156 6.00 3.21 5.06
N TYR A 157 6.51 3.83 6.12
CA TYR A 157 6.13 3.51 7.50
C TYR A 157 4.66 3.83 7.77
N GLU A 158 4.18 5.03 7.40
CA GLU A 158 2.77 5.41 7.57
C GLU A 158 1.85 4.47 6.79
N PHE A 159 2.21 4.13 5.55
CA PHE A 159 1.44 3.21 4.73
C PHE A 159 1.34 1.83 5.39
N LEU A 160 2.45 1.25 5.85
CA LEU A 160 2.45 -0.06 6.50
C LEU A 160 1.67 -0.07 7.84
N VAL A 161 1.74 1.01 8.61
CA VAL A 161 0.95 1.16 9.85
C VAL A 161 -0.55 1.23 9.53
N GLU A 162 -0.95 2.06 8.56
CA GLU A 162 -2.36 2.22 8.16
C GLU A 162 -2.96 0.91 7.64
N MET A 163 -2.15 0.10 6.95
CA MET A 163 -2.55 -1.23 6.49
C MET A 163 -2.59 -2.27 7.62
N GLY A 164 -2.17 -1.95 8.84
CA GLY A 164 -2.09 -2.93 9.93
C GLY A 164 -1.09 -4.05 9.62
N TYR A 165 0.07 -3.70 9.03
CA TYR A 165 1.13 -4.65 8.72
C TYR A 165 1.88 -5.09 9.99
N TYR A 166 2.04 -4.18 10.94
CA TYR A 166 2.72 -4.40 12.21
C TYR A 166 1.79 -4.76 13.38
N SER A 167 0.48 -4.88 13.15
CA SER A 167 -0.43 -5.33 14.21
C SER A 167 -0.16 -6.80 14.51
N TYR A 168 0.67 -7.01 15.52
CA TYR A 168 0.99 -8.30 16.11
C TYR A 168 -0.31 -9.01 16.50
N ILE A 169 -0.44 -10.28 16.13
CA ILE A 169 -1.22 -11.24 16.91
C ILE A 169 -0.43 -11.46 18.20
N GLU A 170 -0.57 -10.57 19.19
CA GLU A 170 -0.27 -10.95 20.57
C GLU A 170 -1.28 -12.03 20.94
N TYR A 171 -0.88 -13.29 20.80
CA TYR A 171 -1.49 -14.34 21.58
C TYR A 171 -1.14 -14.02 23.04
N VAL A 172 -2.03 -13.31 23.73
CA VAL A 172 -1.98 -13.19 25.19
C VAL A 172 -2.57 -14.50 25.70
N PRO A 173 -1.76 -15.50 26.13
CA PRO A 173 -2.33 -16.65 26.82
C PRO A 173 -3.17 -16.13 27.99
N PRO A 174 -4.35 -16.71 28.27
CA PRO A 174 -5.16 -16.28 29.40
C PRO A 174 -4.27 -16.27 30.64
N MET A 175 -4.15 -15.08 31.26
CA MET A 175 -3.40 -14.92 32.50
C MET A 175 -3.83 -16.03 33.46
N PRO A 176 -2.91 -16.78 34.07
CA PRO A 176 -3.29 -17.78 35.05
C PRO A 176 -4.13 -17.08 36.11
N VAL A 177 -5.33 -17.60 36.37
CA VAL A 177 -6.19 -17.10 37.43
C VAL A 177 -5.43 -17.31 38.74
N ILE A 178 -4.78 -16.26 39.25
CA ILE A 178 -4.22 -16.27 40.59
C ILE A 178 -5.41 -16.15 41.53
N ASN A 179 -5.85 -17.29 42.06
CA ASN A 179 -6.78 -17.32 43.18
C ASN A 179 -6.09 -16.70 44.40
N TYR A 180 -6.19 -15.38 44.54
CA TYR A 180 -5.88 -14.70 45.79
C TYR A 180 -6.90 -15.17 46.83
N ARG A 181 -6.53 -16.18 47.59
CA ARG A 181 -7.18 -16.53 48.86
C ARG A 181 -6.76 -15.44 49.86
N PRO A 182 -7.68 -14.58 50.35
CA PRO A 182 -7.30 -13.60 51.36
C PRO A 182 -6.90 -14.36 52.63
N GLN A 183 -5.64 -14.26 53.03
CA GLN A 183 -5.24 -14.60 54.39
C GLN A 183 -5.55 -13.39 55.27
N THR A 184 -6.59 -13.52 56.08
CA THR A 184 -6.84 -12.60 57.19
C THR A 184 -5.79 -12.82 58.26
N THR A 185 -4.79 -11.95 58.32
CA THR A 185 -3.96 -11.77 59.52
C THR A 185 -4.43 -10.50 60.22
N ASN A 186 -5.20 -10.69 61.28
CA ASN A 186 -5.55 -9.63 62.23
C ASN A 186 -4.30 -9.24 63.01
N THR A 187 -3.67 -8.12 62.63
CA THR A 187 -2.76 -7.39 63.52
C THR A 187 -3.31 -5.98 63.66
N VAL A 188 -3.94 -5.74 64.80
CA VAL A 188 -4.33 -4.43 65.29
C VAL A 188 -3.05 -3.63 65.50
N SER A 189 -2.90 -2.53 64.77
CA SER A 189 -2.01 -1.44 65.16
C SER A 189 -2.79 -0.15 65.06
N SER A 190 -3.19 0.33 66.24
CA SER A 190 -3.68 1.68 66.46
C SER A 190 -2.54 2.66 66.15
N ASP A 191 -2.79 3.66 65.31
CA ASP A 191 -2.62 5.06 65.70
C ASP A 191 -3.09 6.04 64.62
N PHE A 192 -3.76 7.07 65.12
CA PHE A 192 -4.42 8.20 64.45
C PHE A 192 -3.40 9.02 63.62
N THR A 193 -3.76 9.75 62.56
CA THR A 193 -4.61 10.96 62.61
C THR A 193 -4.95 11.42 61.19
N ALA A 194 -6.21 11.77 60.96
CA ALA A 194 -6.70 12.42 59.75
C ALA A 194 -6.43 13.93 59.78
N VAL A 195 -5.96 14.50 58.67
CA VAL A 195 -6.01 15.94 58.42
C VAL A 195 -6.83 16.18 57.16
N THR A 196 -8.04 16.67 57.38
CA THR A 196 -8.93 17.23 56.35
C THR A 196 -8.47 18.65 56.04
N GLN A 197 -8.20 18.95 54.77
CA GLN A 197 -8.31 20.33 54.27
C GLN A 197 -9.12 20.33 52.96
N SER A 198 -10.26 21.00 53.06
CA SER A 198 -11.12 21.43 51.97
C SER A 198 -11.03 22.95 51.91
N VAL A 199 -10.55 23.52 50.79
CA VAL A 199 -10.92 24.87 50.32
C VAL A 199 -10.90 24.84 48.78
N GLY A 200 -11.96 25.37 48.18
CA GLY A 200 -12.38 25.21 46.78
C GLY A 200 -11.72 26.13 45.71
N PRO A 201 -12.34 26.19 44.50
CA PRO A 201 -11.81 26.71 43.23
C PRO A 201 -12.07 28.24 43.09
N PRO A 202 -11.53 29.04 42.12
CA PRO A 202 -11.74 28.84 40.66
C PRO A 202 -10.67 29.42 39.69
N ALA A 203 -10.74 29.06 38.40
CA ALA A 203 -10.66 30.02 37.29
C ALA A 203 -11.02 29.34 35.96
N HIS A 204 -12.12 29.82 35.38
CA HIS A 204 -12.54 29.58 34.01
C HIS A 204 -11.52 30.17 33.03
N ASN A 205 -11.15 29.41 32.00
CA ASN A 205 -10.68 29.96 30.73
C ASN A 205 -11.64 29.49 29.65
N GLU A 206 -12.58 30.37 29.33
CA GLU A 206 -13.51 30.27 28.22
C GLU A 206 -12.77 30.63 26.90
N PRO A 207 -13.01 29.92 25.78
CA PRO A 207 -12.37 30.20 24.51
C PRO A 207 -13.01 31.40 23.80
N PRO A 208 -12.25 32.26 23.10
CA PRO A 208 -12.85 33.34 22.34
C PRO A 208 -13.57 32.82 21.08
N ALA A 209 -14.74 33.40 20.87
CA ALA A 209 -15.71 33.10 19.85
C ALA A 209 -15.27 33.46 18.43
N ALA A 210 -15.95 32.80 17.49
CA ALA A 210 -15.94 33.01 16.06
C ALA A 210 -16.18 34.48 15.66
N GLN A 211 -15.44 34.92 14.64
CA GLN A 211 -15.85 36.04 13.80
C GLN A 211 -16.08 35.52 12.39
N ASN A 212 -17.36 35.42 12.04
CA ASN A 212 -17.86 35.35 10.68
C ASN A 212 -17.60 36.70 10.00
N ASN A 213 -16.95 36.67 8.84
CA ASN A 213 -17.04 37.75 7.86
C ASN A 213 -17.31 37.12 6.49
N ASP A 214 -18.60 37.08 6.16
CA ASP A 214 -19.09 36.89 4.80
C ASP A 214 -18.81 38.16 3.98
N THR A 215 -18.03 38.04 2.92
CA THR A 215 -18.05 38.99 1.80
C THR A 215 -18.02 38.21 0.48
N ILE A 216 -19.20 38.01 -0.09
CA ILE A 216 -19.43 37.68 -1.50
C ILE A 216 -19.46 39.01 -2.25
N ILE A 217 -18.60 39.25 -3.26
CA ILE A 217 -18.94 39.94 -4.54
C ILE A 217 -17.94 39.52 -5.66
N GLN A 218 -18.54 38.81 -6.64
CA GLN A 218 -18.38 38.80 -8.11
C GLN A 218 -17.13 38.32 -8.87
N LEU A 219 -17.44 37.44 -9.81
CA LEU A 219 -16.73 37.07 -11.03
C LEU A 219 -16.49 38.30 -11.91
N ASP A 220 -15.35 38.30 -12.61
CA ASP A 220 -15.31 38.74 -14.00
C ASP A 220 -14.44 37.77 -14.81
N ASP A 221 -15.05 37.35 -15.92
CA ASP A 221 -14.57 36.53 -17.01
C ASP A 221 -13.78 37.43 -17.97
N ASP A 222 -12.70 36.92 -18.58
CA ASP A 222 -12.24 37.27 -19.94
C ASP A 222 -10.79 36.77 -20.19
N THR A 223 -10.69 35.75 -21.06
CA THR A 223 -9.52 35.41 -21.91
C THR A 223 -9.97 35.73 -23.37
N PRO A 224 -9.14 35.80 -24.43
CA PRO A 224 -7.71 35.44 -24.57
C PRO A 224 -6.85 36.37 -25.46
N MET A 225 -5.52 36.20 -25.50
CA MET A 225 -4.78 36.17 -26.77
C MET A 225 -3.35 35.57 -26.70
N GLN A 226 -2.95 35.07 -27.87
CA GLN A 226 -1.85 34.18 -28.27
C GLN A 226 -0.41 34.70 -28.10
N GLY A 227 0.55 33.77 -28.02
CA GLY A 227 1.93 33.99 -28.50
C GLY A 227 2.97 32.99 -27.95
N PRO A 228 3.80 32.33 -28.79
CA PRO A 228 4.52 31.09 -28.44
C PRO A 228 5.95 31.33 -27.91
N SER A 229 6.48 30.40 -27.11
CA SER A 229 7.92 30.11 -27.15
C SER A 229 8.27 28.78 -26.48
N GLU A 230 9.26 28.16 -27.11
CA GLU A 230 9.91 26.88 -26.90
C GLU A 230 10.46 26.67 -25.47
N ASN A 231 10.50 25.41 -25.01
CA ASN A 231 11.74 24.74 -24.58
C ASN A 231 11.45 23.34 -24.02
N LEU A 232 11.86 22.33 -24.78
CA LEU A 232 11.92 20.92 -24.39
C LEU A 232 13.31 20.62 -23.81
N PRO A 233 13.46 20.06 -22.59
CA PRO A 233 14.74 19.51 -22.17
C PRO A 233 14.90 18.08 -22.69
N LYS A 234 16.11 17.83 -23.19
CA LYS A 234 16.58 16.59 -23.80
C LYS A 234 16.67 15.41 -22.83
N LYS A 235 16.36 14.24 -23.38
CA LYS A 235 16.64 12.87 -22.92
C LYS A 235 18.00 12.73 -22.19
N LYS A 236 17.98 11.97 -21.09
CA LYS A 236 19.11 11.21 -20.51
C LYS A 236 18.56 9.78 -20.33
N GLY A 237 19.22 8.68 -20.61
CA GLY A 237 20.52 8.36 -21.18
C GLY A 237 20.50 6.83 -21.25
N PHE A 238 20.42 6.31 -22.47
CA PHE A 238 20.25 4.89 -22.78
C PHE A 238 21.56 4.16 -22.42
N PHE A 239 21.51 3.19 -21.51
CA PHE A 239 22.62 2.28 -21.25
C PHE A 239 22.49 1.09 -22.20
N GLU A 240 23.24 1.12 -23.31
CA GLU A 240 23.47 -0.09 -24.10
C GLU A 240 24.34 -1.05 -23.28
N ARG A 241 23.83 -2.24 -22.98
CA ARG A 241 24.68 -3.39 -22.65
C ARG A 241 24.43 -4.51 -23.64
N PHE A 242 25.46 -4.71 -24.46
CA PHE A 242 25.62 -5.81 -25.39
C PHE A 242 25.49 -7.17 -24.69
N CYS A 243 24.53 -7.98 -25.13
CA CYS A 243 24.51 -9.42 -24.85
C CYS A 243 25.43 -10.13 -25.84
N THR A 244 26.53 -10.70 -25.33
CA THR A 244 27.35 -11.69 -26.05
C THR A 244 26.74 -13.07 -25.82
N ILE A 245 26.35 -13.71 -26.92
CA ILE A 245 25.90 -15.10 -27.01
C ILE A 245 27.05 -16.03 -26.61
N LEU A 246 26.76 -17.02 -25.74
CA LEU A 246 27.31 -18.38 -25.76
C LEU A 246 26.47 -19.31 -24.86
#